data_AF-A0A800F4B0-F1
#
_entry.id   AF-A0A800F4B0-F1
#
_cell.length_a   1.000
_cell.length_b   1.000
_cell.length_c   1.000
_cell.angle_alpha   90.00
_cell.angle_beta   90.00
_cell.angle_gamma   90.00
#
_symmetry.space_group_name_H-M   'P 1'
#
loop_
_entity.id
_entity.type
_entity.pdbx_description
1 polymer ?
#
loop_
_entity_poly.entity_id
_entity_poly.type
_entity_poly.pdbx_seq_one_letter_code
_entity_poly.pdbx_strand_id
1 'polypeptide(L)'
;MNTPKIDGPNRAVNIVRERTTTGPRIPSADLHARRIAREAEDWLTLARERTRMAETTLVAKALQATAFSVQHRANSFAVPSKLVGTAKHQRALWALVSEPPAPWTKLTATVQAGGGVTVSLGGETLGEVQAKHAWARPLIPFGLAVHMSRVTGHENQGYRLGCNVVFAHVGAAVAGLRAALDAEAGDSGAGAGGRVPPSRIAVPTSASALSGDGAPGSADDLPTPVPTVPIRPGREALRGEPDDIYLWRDAEGCAHASVPHVVRHSATGLEFGYLGSGPADLALSVLTALVDREAASALYQRFKAEVVARVPDDGGVLRAADVRAWAEAARRSQATG
;
A
#
# COMPACT_ATOMS: atom_id res chain seq x y z
N MET A 1 37.27 -15.47 67.45
CA MET A 1 37.01 -15.49 66.00
C MET A 1 36.28 -14.21 65.65
N ASN A 2 37.01 -13.19 65.17
CA ASN A 2 36.48 -11.88 64.80
C ASN A 2 36.30 -11.83 63.28
N THR A 3 35.07 -11.64 62.82
CA THR A 3 34.75 -11.28 61.43
C THR A 3 35.02 -9.78 61.21
N PRO A 4 35.73 -9.38 60.14
CA PRO A 4 35.91 -7.97 59.84
C PRO A 4 34.66 -7.41 59.17
N LYS A 5 34.15 -6.32 59.76
CA LYS A 5 33.10 -5.45 59.22
C LYS A 5 33.74 -4.59 58.12
N ILE A 6 33.32 -4.75 56.88
CA ILE A 6 33.72 -3.87 55.77
C ILE A 6 32.64 -2.79 55.62
N ASP A 7 32.90 -1.62 56.21
CA ASP A 7 32.12 -0.41 55.97
C ASP A 7 32.64 0.25 54.68
N GLY A 8 31.99 -0.06 53.55
CA GLY A 8 32.18 0.62 52.27
C GLY A 8 31.14 1.72 52.08
N PRO A 9 31.50 2.91 51.56
CA PRO A 9 30.55 4.00 51.38
C PRO A 9 29.50 3.62 50.33
N ASN A 10 28.23 3.71 50.72
CA ASN A 10 27.06 3.64 49.85
C ASN A 10 27.14 4.74 48.78
N ARG A 11 27.82 4.45 47.68
CA ARG A 11 27.70 5.22 46.44
C ARG A 11 26.31 4.88 45.91
N ALA A 12 25.37 5.78 46.16
CA ALA A 12 24.08 5.78 45.49
C ALA A 12 24.35 5.63 43.98
N VAL A 13 24.03 4.45 43.45
CA VAL A 13 23.96 4.25 42.02
C VAL A 13 22.80 5.11 41.56
N ASN A 14 23.11 6.34 41.16
CA ASN A 14 22.22 7.12 40.30
C ASN A 14 22.05 6.26 39.05
N ILE A 15 21.00 5.44 39.04
CA ILE A 15 20.44 4.91 37.80
C ILE A 15 19.89 6.14 37.09
N VAL A 16 20.77 6.82 36.36
CA VAL A 16 20.36 7.70 35.29
C VAL A 16 19.58 6.78 34.37
N ARG A 17 18.25 6.88 34.39
CA ARG A 17 17.41 6.41 33.29
C ARG A 17 17.77 7.29 32.11
N GLU A 18 18.89 6.97 31.45
CA GLU A 18 19.12 7.39 30.09
C GLU A 18 17.95 6.81 29.29
N ARG A 19 16.99 7.67 28.93
CA ARG A 19 16.10 7.40 27.81
C ARG A 19 16.96 7.40 26.56
N THR A 20 17.63 6.29 26.28
CA THR A 20 18.22 6.04 24.96
C THR A 20 17.09 6.02 23.94
N THR A 21 16.96 7.12 23.21
CA THR A 21 16.09 7.31 22.03
C THR A 21 16.56 6.54 20.79
N THR A 22 17.58 5.69 20.94
CA THR A 22 18.06 4.77 19.91
C THR A 22 17.56 3.36 20.20
N GLY A 23 16.29 3.12 19.88
CA GLY A 23 15.80 1.75 19.68
C GLY A 23 16.57 1.08 18.52
N PRO A 24 16.63 -0.27 18.47
CA PRO A 24 17.28 -0.99 17.38
C PRO A 24 16.64 -0.60 16.04
N ARG A 25 17.43 0.03 15.16
CA ARG A 25 16.97 0.41 13.81
C ARG A 25 17.12 -0.79 12.89
N ILE A 26 15.98 -1.31 12.43
CA ILE A 26 15.93 -2.37 11.42
C ILE A 26 16.28 -1.76 10.05
N PRO A 27 17.20 -2.36 9.26
CA PRO A 27 17.47 -1.90 7.91
C PRO A 27 16.20 -1.83 7.05
N SER A 28 16.08 -0.82 6.19
CA SER A 28 14.90 -0.65 5.31
C SER A 28 14.68 -1.85 4.38
N ALA A 29 15.75 -2.53 3.96
CA ALA A 29 15.65 -3.77 3.19
C ALA A 29 14.98 -4.90 3.98
N ASP A 30 15.22 -4.98 5.29
CA ASP A 30 14.62 -5.99 6.16
C ASP A 30 13.15 -5.67 6.43
N LEU A 31 12.79 -4.40 6.63
CA LEU A 31 11.40 -3.95 6.73
C LEU A 31 10.62 -4.27 5.45
N HIS A 32 11.22 -3.99 4.29
CA HIS A 32 10.64 -4.32 2.99
C HIS A 32 10.41 -5.83 2.85
N ALA A 33 11.41 -6.66 3.15
CA ALA A 33 11.28 -8.11 3.06
C ALA A 33 10.20 -8.67 4.00
N ARG A 34 10.10 -8.15 5.23
CA ARG A 34 9.06 -8.53 6.20
C ARG A 34 7.67 -8.13 5.72
N ARG A 35 7.51 -6.93 5.16
CA ARG A 35 6.25 -6.47 4.58
C ARG A 35 5.80 -7.40 3.45
N ILE A 36 6.70 -7.72 2.51
CA ILE A 36 6.42 -8.65 1.42
C ILE A 36 6.06 -10.04 1.95
N ALA A 37 6.73 -10.54 2.99
CA ALA A 37 6.39 -11.83 3.59
C ALA A 37 4.98 -11.84 4.20
N ARG A 38 4.59 -10.78 4.92
CA ARG A 38 3.23 -10.62 5.47
C ARG A 38 2.18 -10.57 4.37
N GLU A 39 2.40 -9.75 3.34
CA GLU A 39 1.51 -9.68 2.17
C GLU A 39 1.40 -11.05 1.45
N ALA A 40 2.46 -11.85 1.45
CA ALA A 40 2.45 -13.20 0.90
C ALA A 40 1.60 -14.18 1.73
N GLU A 41 1.65 -14.09 3.05
CA GLU A 41 0.78 -14.87 3.96
C GLU A 41 -0.70 -14.52 3.75
N ASP A 42 -0.99 -13.22 3.58
CA ASP A 42 -2.33 -12.73 3.31
C ASP A 42 -2.86 -13.22 1.97
N TRP A 43 -2.02 -13.13 0.93
CA TRP A 43 -2.32 -13.72 -0.37
C TRP A 43 -2.52 -15.23 -0.28
N LEU A 44 -1.68 -15.96 0.47
CA LEU A 44 -1.76 -17.40 0.60
C LEU A 44 -3.09 -17.83 1.21
N THR A 45 -3.56 -17.10 2.23
CA THR A 45 -4.87 -17.30 2.85
C THR A 45 -6.00 -17.13 1.83
N LEU A 46 -6.01 -16.02 1.08
CA LEU A 46 -7.00 -15.81 0.02
C LEU A 46 -6.91 -16.88 -1.07
N ALA A 47 -5.70 -17.28 -1.46
CA ALA A 47 -5.48 -18.24 -2.53
C ALA A 47 -6.05 -19.61 -2.16
N ARG A 48 -5.84 -20.08 -0.92
CA ARG A 48 -6.40 -21.37 -0.43
C ARG A 48 -7.92 -21.46 -0.61
N GLU A 49 -8.63 -20.36 -0.37
CA GLU A 49 -10.09 -20.31 -0.50
C GLU A 49 -10.57 -20.25 -1.96
N ARG A 50 -9.72 -19.75 -2.86
CA ARG A 50 -10.13 -19.33 -4.21
C ARG A 50 -9.48 -20.15 -5.32
N THR A 51 -8.68 -21.17 -5.01
CA THR A 51 -8.04 -22.02 -6.01
C THR A 51 -8.13 -23.50 -5.65
N ARG A 52 -7.92 -24.35 -6.66
CA ARG A 52 -7.84 -25.81 -6.53
C ARG A 52 -6.40 -26.33 -6.52
N MET A 53 -5.42 -25.46 -6.32
CA MET A 53 -4.02 -25.88 -6.25
C MET A 53 -3.78 -26.67 -4.97
N ALA A 54 -2.92 -27.69 -5.05
CA ALA A 54 -2.44 -28.39 -3.87
C ALA A 54 -1.68 -27.43 -2.93
N GLU A 55 -1.81 -27.65 -1.63
CA GLU A 55 -1.21 -26.81 -0.59
C GLU A 55 0.30 -26.62 -0.78
N THR A 56 1.02 -27.70 -1.08
CA THR A 56 2.47 -27.66 -1.37
C THR A 56 2.81 -26.75 -2.55
N THR A 57 1.94 -26.71 -3.57
CA THR A 57 2.14 -25.83 -4.74
C THR A 57 1.85 -24.38 -4.39
N LEU A 58 0.87 -24.11 -3.52
CA LEU A 58 0.57 -22.76 -3.04
C LEU A 58 1.71 -22.19 -2.20
N VAL A 59 2.21 -22.98 -1.24
CA VAL A 59 3.35 -22.58 -0.39
C VAL A 59 4.60 -22.35 -1.23
N ALA A 60 4.93 -23.26 -2.15
CA ALA A 60 6.06 -23.07 -3.06
C ALA A 60 5.92 -21.79 -3.90
N LYS A 61 4.70 -21.50 -4.37
CA LYS A 61 4.42 -20.28 -5.14
C LYS A 61 4.51 -19.02 -4.28
N ALA A 62 4.05 -19.05 -3.03
CA ALA A 62 4.20 -17.94 -2.08
C ALA A 62 5.68 -17.61 -1.87
N LEU A 63 6.50 -18.61 -1.55
CA LEU A 63 7.94 -18.44 -1.32
C LEU A 63 8.66 -17.88 -2.56
N GLN A 64 8.39 -18.44 -3.74
CA GLN A 64 8.98 -17.95 -5.00
C GLN A 64 8.54 -16.51 -5.32
N ALA A 65 7.28 -16.17 -5.08
CA ALA A 65 6.76 -14.82 -5.28
C ALA A 65 7.34 -13.83 -4.25
N THR A 66 7.58 -14.25 -3.01
CA THR A 66 8.25 -13.44 -1.98
C THR A 66 9.67 -13.13 -2.41
N ALA A 67 10.45 -14.15 -2.79
CA ALA A 67 11.82 -13.97 -3.27
C ALA A 67 11.87 -13.05 -4.50
N PHE A 68 10.98 -13.27 -5.47
CA PHE A 68 10.84 -12.42 -6.65
C PHE A 68 10.54 -10.95 -6.25
N SER A 69 9.58 -10.73 -5.37
CA SER A 69 9.15 -9.39 -4.96
C SER A 69 10.26 -8.63 -4.26
N VAL A 70 10.99 -9.28 -3.34
CA VAL A 70 12.15 -8.69 -2.66
C VAL A 70 13.28 -8.39 -3.63
N GLN A 71 13.63 -9.36 -4.49
CA GLN A 71 14.71 -9.21 -5.47
C GLN A 71 14.45 -8.03 -6.43
N HIS A 72 13.20 -7.86 -6.85
CA HIS A 72 12.79 -6.78 -7.75
C HIS A 72 12.38 -5.49 -7.03
N ARG A 73 12.52 -5.41 -5.70
CA ARG A 73 12.12 -4.27 -4.87
C ARG A 73 10.69 -3.80 -5.19
N ALA A 74 9.79 -4.76 -5.34
CA ALA A 74 8.41 -4.47 -5.68
C ALA A 74 7.76 -3.66 -4.56
N ASN A 75 6.97 -2.63 -4.88
CA ASN A 75 6.34 -1.81 -3.84
C ASN A 75 5.36 -2.61 -2.96
N SER A 76 4.80 -3.70 -3.50
CA SER A 76 3.93 -4.66 -2.82
C SER A 76 4.19 -6.06 -3.41
N PHE A 77 3.76 -7.11 -2.71
CA PHE A 77 3.84 -8.51 -3.11
C PHE A 77 3.36 -8.69 -4.56
N ALA A 78 4.18 -9.38 -5.34
CA ALA A 78 4.01 -9.58 -6.76
C ALA A 78 4.16 -11.06 -7.08
N VAL A 79 3.24 -11.59 -7.89
CA VAL A 79 3.14 -13.02 -8.16
C VAL A 79 3.43 -13.29 -9.64
N PRO A 80 4.59 -13.89 -9.98
CA PRO A 80 4.88 -14.33 -11.33
C PRO A 80 3.91 -15.39 -11.83
N SER A 81 3.62 -15.36 -13.13
CA SER A 81 2.78 -16.33 -13.82
C SER A 81 3.02 -16.32 -15.33
N LYS A 82 2.21 -17.09 -16.05
CA LYS A 82 2.17 -17.16 -17.51
C LYS A 82 0.73 -17.18 -17.98
N LEU A 83 0.48 -16.52 -19.11
CA LEU A 83 -0.81 -16.59 -19.78
C LEU A 83 -1.02 -17.97 -20.41
N VAL A 84 -2.28 -18.37 -20.55
CA VAL A 84 -2.73 -19.52 -21.33
C VAL A 84 -3.50 -19.07 -22.56
N GLY A 85 -3.80 -20.00 -23.47
CA GLY A 85 -4.47 -19.67 -24.73
C GLY A 85 -3.59 -18.91 -25.74
N THR A 86 -2.32 -18.65 -25.42
CA THR A 86 -1.38 -17.87 -26.25
C THR A 86 -1.23 -18.41 -27.67
N ALA A 87 -1.50 -19.70 -27.89
CA ALA A 87 -1.53 -20.33 -29.21
C ALA A 87 -2.46 -19.65 -30.22
N LYS A 88 -3.55 -19.04 -29.75
CA LYS A 88 -4.50 -18.30 -30.59
C LYS A 88 -4.03 -16.87 -30.91
N HIS A 89 -2.97 -16.41 -30.25
CA HIS A 89 -2.50 -15.03 -30.24
C HIS A 89 -1.04 -14.91 -30.70
N GLN A 90 -0.54 -15.86 -31.49
CA GLN A 90 0.85 -15.88 -31.94
C GLN A 90 1.22 -14.65 -32.77
N ARG A 91 0.32 -14.12 -33.61
CA ARG A 91 0.56 -12.89 -34.38
C ARG A 91 0.91 -11.71 -33.47
N ALA A 92 0.12 -11.49 -32.42
CA ALA A 92 0.35 -10.42 -31.45
C ALA A 92 1.67 -10.64 -30.68
N LEU A 93 1.96 -11.88 -30.28
CA LEU A 93 3.20 -12.20 -29.56
C LEU A 93 4.46 -12.04 -30.42
N TRP A 94 4.39 -12.36 -31.72
CA TRP A 94 5.49 -12.12 -32.67
C TRP A 94 5.73 -10.63 -32.89
N ALA A 95 4.68 -9.82 -32.92
CA ALA A 95 4.82 -8.36 -32.97
C ALA A 95 5.62 -7.84 -31.76
N LEU A 96 5.38 -8.38 -30.56
CA LEU A 96 6.13 -8.02 -29.35
C LEU A 96 7.58 -8.53 -29.31
N VAL A 97 7.92 -9.57 -30.08
CA VAL A 97 9.31 -10.00 -30.23
C VAL A 97 10.05 -9.08 -31.20
N SER A 98 9.37 -8.66 -32.27
CA SER A 98 9.93 -7.76 -33.29
C SER A 98 10.09 -6.33 -32.76
N GLU A 99 9.11 -5.87 -31.98
CA GLU A 99 9.06 -4.55 -31.36
C GLU A 99 8.79 -4.72 -29.85
N PRO A 100 9.84 -5.01 -29.06
CA PRO A 100 9.69 -5.24 -27.63
C PRO A 100 9.25 -3.95 -26.93
N PRO A 101 8.16 -3.97 -26.15
CA PRO A 101 7.76 -2.80 -25.40
C PRO A 101 8.68 -2.61 -24.19
N ALA A 102 8.49 -1.51 -23.46
CA ALA A 102 9.25 -1.23 -22.25
C ALA A 102 9.17 -2.39 -21.23
N PRO A 103 10.24 -2.67 -20.47
CA PRO A 103 10.19 -3.64 -19.39
C PRO A 103 9.03 -3.34 -18.43
N TRP A 104 8.33 -4.39 -17.98
CA TRP A 104 7.18 -4.25 -17.09
C TRP A 104 6.03 -3.41 -17.66
N THR A 105 5.84 -3.42 -18.99
CA THR A 105 4.69 -2.77 -19.61
C THR A 105 3.39 -3.27 -18.99
N LYS A 106 2.54 -2.33 -18.53
CA LYS A 106 1.23 -2.64 -17.96
C LYS A 106 0.31 -3.18 -19.04
N LEU A 107 -0.33 -4.29 -18.75
CA LEU A 107 -1.31 -4.96 -19.59
C LEU A 107 -2.73 -4.65 -19.09
N THR A 108 -3.68 -4.65 -20.01
CA THR A 108 -5.10 -4.54 -19.67
C THR A 108 -5.63 -5.90 -19.31
N ALA A 109 -6.24 -6.04 -18.12
CA ALA A 109 -6.89 -7.26 -17.66
C ALA A 109 -8.40 -7.06 -17.61
N THR A 110 -9.13 -7.81 -18.44
CA THR A 110 -10.59 -7.69 -18.58
C THR A 110 -11.27 -8.95 -18.08
N VAL A 111 -12.18 -8.79 -17.11
CA VAL A 111 -13.02 -9.89 -16.60
C VAL A 111 -14.12 -10.20 -17.62
N GLN A 112 -14.17 -11.45 -18.07
CA GLN A 112 -15.15 -11.94 -19.03
C GLN A 112 -16.44 -12.38 -18.33
N ALA A 113 -17.56 -12.42 -19.06
CA ALA A 113 -18.86 -12.87 -18.54
C ALA A 113 -18.80 -14.30 -17.94
N GLY A 114 -17.97 -15.18 -18.51
CA GLY A 114 -17.71 -16.53 -17.99
C GLY A 114 -16.77 -16.59 -16.79
N GLY A 115 -16.36 -15.46 -16.23
CA GLY A 115 -15.48 -15.37 -15.06
C GLY A 115 -13.98 -15.55 -15.35
N GLY A 116 -13.58 -15.79 -16.60
CA GLY A 116 -12.18 -15.75 -17.02
C GLY A 116 -11.62 -14.32 -17.00
N VAL A 117 -10.30 -14.18 -17.03
CA VAL A 117 -9.63 -12.88 -17.17
C VAL A 117 -8.77 -12.91 -18.43
N THR A 118 -9.12 -12.09 -19.41
CA THR A 118 -8.35 -11.92 -20.65
C THR A 118 -7.34 -10.80 -20.47
N VAL A 119 -6.15 -10.98 -21.02
CA VAL A 119 -5.05 -10.01 -20.93
C VAL A 119 -4.68 -9.52 -22.32
N SER A 120 -4.62 -8.20 -22.49
CA SER A 120 -4.35 -7.54 -23.77
C SER A 120 -3.34 -6.39 -23.65
N LEU A 121 -2.72 -6.03 -24.77
CA LEU A 121 -1.87 -4.84 -24.92
C LEU A 121 -2.31 -4.08 -26.16
N GLY A 122 -2.59 -2.78 -26.03
CA GLY A 122 -3.05 -1.97 -27.16
C GLY A 122 -4.36 -2.47 -27.80
N GLY A 123 -5.21 -3.16 -27.03
CA GLY A 123 -6.43 -3.79 -27.54
C GLY A 123 -6.23 -5.18 -28.16
N GLU A 124 -5.01 -5.60 -28.46
CA GLU A 124 -4.73 -6.96 -28.93
C GLU A 124 -4.62 -7.96 -27.78
N THR A 125 -5.44 -9.02 -27.81
CA THR A 125 -5.40 -10.09 -26.80
C THR A 125 -4.11 -10.89 -26.92
N LEU A 126 -3.43 -11.08 -25.78
CA LEU A 126 -2.21 -11.88 -25.66
C LEU A 126 -2.48 -13.28 -25.08
N GLY A 127 -3.57 -13.43 -24.33
CA GLY A 127 -3.99 -14.69 -23.73
C GLY A 127 -4.89 -14.48 -22.51
N GLU A 128 -4.98 -15.51 -21.69
CA GLU A 128 -5.87 -15.54 -20.52
C GLU A 128 -5.10 -15.89 -19.25
N VAL A 129 -5.58 -15.39 -18.11
CA VAL A 129 -5.11 -15.81 -16.79
C VAL A 129 -5.52 -17.26 -16.55
N GLN A 130 -4.59 -18.06 -16.05
CA GLN A 130 -4.84 -19.47 -15.74
C GLN A 130 -5.96 -19.64 -14.72
N ALA A 131 -6.84 -20.63 -14.92
CA ALA A 131 -7.94 -20.94 -14.00
C ALA A 131 -7.48 -21.18 -12.55
N LYS A 132 -6.27 -21.73 -12.36
CA LYS A 132 -5.65 -21.90 -11.02
C LYS A 132 -5.27 -20.58 -10.34
N HIS A 133 -5.46 -19.45 -11.00
CA HIS A 133 -5.28 -18.10 -10.47
C HIS A 133 -6.61 -17.36 -10.38
N ALA A 134 -7.71 -18.08 -10.14
CA ALA A 134 -9.02 -17.49 -9.91
C ALA A 134 -9.06 -16.47 -8.75
N TRP A 135 -8.08 -16.52 -7.84
CA TRP A 135 -7.86 -15.49 -6.82
C TRP A 135 -7.56 -14.09 -7.40
N ALA A 136 -7.06 -13.98 -8.63
CA ALA A 136 -6.69 -12.69 -9.23
C ALA A 136 -7.93 -11.86 -9.61
N ARG A 137 -8.99 -12.51 -10.10
CA ARG A 137 -10.22 -11.83 -10.55
C ARG A 137 -10.81 -10.88 -9.51
N PRO A 138 -11.09 -11.29 -8.26
CA PRO A 138 -11.68 -10.40 -7.26
C PRO A 138 -10.77 -9.25 -6.85
N LEU A 139 -9.47 -9.28 -7.17
CA LEU A 139 -8.50 -8.24 -6.80
C LEU A 139 -8.35 -7.15 -7.85
N ILE A 140 -8.81 -7.36 -9.10
CA ILE A 140 -8.73 -6.36 -10.18
C ILE A 140 -9.38 -5.02 -9.79
N PRO A 141 -10.61 -5.00 -9.22
CA PRO A 141 -11.22 -3.74 -8.77
C PRO A 141 -10.45 -3.04 -7.64
N PHE A 142 -9.62 -3.77 -6.89
CA PHE A 142 -8.82 -3.25 -5.77
C PHE A 142 -7.37 -2.90 -6.18
N GLY A 143 -7.13 -2.70 -7.47
CA GLY A 143 -5.85 -2.19 -7.96
C GLY A 143 -4.81 -3.25 -8.33
N LEU A 144 -5.20 -4.54 -8.41
CA LEU A 144 -4.32 -5.56 -8.99
C LEU A 144 -3.96 -5.16 -10.43
N ALA A 145 -2.65 -5.06 -10.71
CA ALA A 145 -2.15 -4.78 -12.05
C ALA A 145 -1.50 -6.03 -12.65
N VAL A 146 -1.60 -6.17 -13.97
CA VAL A 146 -0.87 -7.21 -14.71
C VAL A 146 0.22 -6.52 -15.53
N HIS A 147 1.46 -6.92 -15.35
CA HIS A 147 2.59 -6.41 -16.12
C HIS A 147 3.20 -7.53 -16.95
N MET A 148 3.61 -7.20 -18.18
CA MET A 148 4.38 -8.14 -18.99
C MET A 148 5.80 -8.23 -18.46
N SER A 149 6.25 -9.46 -18.17
CA SER A 149 7.64 -9.71 -17.80
C SER A 149 8.49 -10.02 -19.02
N ARG A 150 8.05 -10.98 -19.86
CA ARG A 150 8.74 -11.35 -21.10
C ARG A 150 7.86 -12.25 -21.98
N VAL A 151 8.08 -12.16 -23.29
CA VAL A 151 7.65 -13.19 -24.25
C VAL A 151 8.73 -14.27 -24.30
N THR A 152 8.34 -15.55 -24.30
CA THR A 152 9.27 -16.69 -24.33
C THR A 152 8.88 -17.70 -25.39
N GLY A 153 9.85 -18.30 -26.05
CA GLY A 153 9.70 -19.30 -27.12
C GLY A 153 10.82 -19.12 -28.14
N HIS A 154 10.99 -20.06 -29.05
CA HIS A 154 12.05 -20.01 -30.07
C HIS A 154 11.52 -20.45 -31.43
N GLU A 155 11.99 -19.77 -32.49
CA GLU A 155 11.66 -20.05 -33.90
C GLU A 155 12.09 -21.47 -34.32
N ASN A 156 13.21 -21.95 -33.80
CA ASN A 156 13.94 -23.09 -34.37
C ASN A 156 13.39 -24.48 -33.97
N GLN A 157 12.30 -24.56 -33.19
CA GLN A 157 11.78 -25.84 -32.68
C GLN A 157 10.26 -26.03 -32.88
N GLY A 158 9.62 -25.24 -33.74
CA GLY A 158 8.16 -25.27 -33.89
C GLY A 158 7.41 -24.89 -32.60
N TYR A 159 8.10 -24.20 -31.68
CA TYR A 159 7.58 -23.86 -30.37
C TYR A 159 6.75 -22.58 -30.44
N ARG A 160 5.53 -22.63 -29.89
CA ARG A 160 4.65 -21.46 -29.79
C ARG A 160 5.20 -20.48 -28.75
N LEU A 161 5.12 -19.18 -29.05
CA LEU A 161 5.42 -18.13 -28.10
C LEU A 161 4.42 -18.18 -26.93
N GLY A 162 4.95 -18.00 -25.72
CA GLY A 162 4.23 -17.79 -24.48
C GLY A 162 4.48 -16.38 -23.94
N CYS A 163 3.58 -15.91 -23.08
CA CYS A 163 3.71 -14.61 -22.42
C CYS A 163 3.79 -14.81 -20.91
N ASN A 164 4.92 -14.44 -20.32
CA ASN A 164 5.10 -14.42 -18.87
C ASN A 164 4.69 -13.06 -18.34
N VAL A 165 3.92 -13.08 -17.26
CA VAL A 165 3.34 -11.90 -16.64
C VAL A 165 3.62 -11.90 -15.15
N VAL A 166 3.47 -10.74 -14.54
CA VAL A 166 3.50 -10.57 -13.09
C VAL A 166 2.20 -9.88 -12.67
N PHE A 167 1.51 -10.49 -11.71
CA PHE A 167 0.46 -9.81 -10.97
C PHE A 167 1.13 -8.92 -9.92
N ALA A 168 1.06 -7.60 -10.10
CA ALA A 168 1.64 -6.61 -9.20
C ALA A 168 0.57 -6.02 -8.27
N HIS A 169 1.04 -5.45 -7.15
CA HIS A 169 0.17 -4.87 -6.12
C HIS A 169 -0.79 -5.88 -5.48
N VAL A 170 -0.38 -7.15 -5.38
CA VAL A 170 -1.24 -8.22 -4.87
C VAL A 170 -1.57 -7.96 -3.41
N GLY A 171 -0.58 -7.65 -2.57
CA GLY A 171 -0.83 -7.42 -1.14
C GLY A 171 -1.72 -6.21 -0.89
N ALA A 172 -1.45 -5.08 -1.57
CA ALA A 172 -2.31 -3.89 -1.50
C ALA A 172 -3.76 -4.19 -1.93
N ALA A 173 -3.94 -4.96 -3.01
CA ALA A 173 -5.28 -5.33 -3.48
C ALA A 173 -5.99 -6.31 -2.53
N VAL A 174 -5.26 -7.24 -1.91
CA VAL A 174 -5.81 -8.15 -0.88
C VAL A 174 -6.27 -7.36 0.34
N ALA A 175 -5.46 -6.40 0.82
CA ALA A 175 -5.83 -5.53 1.92
C ALA A 175 -7.10 -4.71 1.59
N GLY A 176 -7.18 -4.14 0.38
CA GLY A 176 -8.37 -3.44 -0.10
C GLY A 176 -9.63 -4.31 -0.14
N LEU A 177 -9.51 -5.56 -0.62
CA LEU A 177 -10.62 -6.50 -0.63
C LEU A 177 -11.11 -6.83 0.79
N ARG A 178 -10.20 -7.09 1.73
CA ARG A 178 -10.56 -7.39 3.12
C ARG A 178 -11.26 -6.20 3.79
N ALA A 179 -10.71 -5.00 3.64
CA ALA A 179 -11.33 -3.79 4.17
C ALA A 179 -12.77 -3.58 3.66
N ALA A 180 -13.04 -3.91 2.38
CA ALA A 180 -14.39 -3.85 1.83
C ALA A 180 -15.32 -4.90 2.45
N LEU A 181 -14.86 -6.13 2.65
CA LEU A 181 -15.64 -7.19 3.29
C LEU A 181 -15.95 -6.87 4.76
N ASP A 182 -14.99 -6.28 5.47
CA ASP A 182 -15.17 -5.87 6.87
C ASP A 182 -16.17 -4.71 6.99
N ALA A 183 -16.15 -3.77 6.05
CA ALA A 183 -17.12 -2.68 6.00
C ALA A 183 -18.57 -3.17 5.77
N GLU A 184 -18.77 -4.16 4.88
CA GLU A 184 -20.08 -4.78 4.66
C GLU A 184 -20.56 -5.56 5.89
N ALA A 185 -19.66 -6.22 6.62
CA ALA A 185 -20.00 -6.94 7.85
C ALA A 185 -20.38 -6.01 9.01
N GLY A 186 -19.74 -4.83 9.11
CA GLY A 186 -20.04 -3.81 10.12
C GLY A 186 -21.40 -3.13 9.94
N ASP A 187 -21.86 -2.96 8.70
CA ASP A 187 -23.16 -2.36 8.38
C ASP A 187 -24.34 -3.35 8.56
N SER A 188 -24.04 -4.64 8.64
CA SER A 188 -25.03 -5.72 8.79
C SER A 188 -25.55 -5.92 10.23
N GLY A 189 -25.22 -5.02 11.16
CA GLY A 189 -25.57 -5.10 12.59
C GLY A 189 -27.05 -4.86 12.95
N ALA A 190 -27.94 -4.71 11.97
CA ALA A 190 -29.38 -4.57 12.21
C ALA A 190 -30.21 -5.38 11.20
N GLY A 191 -30.45 -6.66 11.49
CA GLY A 191 -31.49 -7.44 10.78
C GLY A 191 -31.16 -8.92 10.61
N ALA A 192 -32.04 -9.76 11.11
CA ALA A 192 -31.89 -11.21 11.18
C ALA A 192 -31.83 -11.94 9.82
N GLY A 193 -30.99 -12.98 9.76
CA GLY A 193 -31.30 -14.27 9.16
C GLY A 193 -31.48 -14.34 7.63
N GLY A 194 -30.38 -14.28 6.88
CA GLY A 194 -30.37 -14.66 5.46
C GLY A 194 -28.97 -14.94 4.96
N ARG A 195 -28.68 -16.18 4.56
CA ARG A 195 -27.42 -16.58 3.92
C ARG A 195 -27.37 -15.93 2.53
N VAL A 196 -26.61 -14.85 2.38
CA VAL A 196 -26.44 -14.15 1.09
C VAL A 196 -25.44 -14.91 0.21
N PRO A 197 -25.76 -15.22 -1.08
CA PRO A 197 -24.85 -15.90 -1.98
C PRO A 197 -23.70 -14.97 -2.45
N PRO A 198 -22.51 -15.52 -2.81
CA PRO A 198 -21.34 -14.74 -3.18
C PRO A 198 -21.44 -14.22 -4.62
N SER A 199 -22.30 -13.23 -4.87
CA SER A 199 -22.31 -12.49 -6.14
C SER A 199 -23.11 -11.21 -6.03
N ARG A 200 -22.47 -10.17 -5.49
CA ARG A 200 -22.65 -8.74 -5.82
C ARG A 200 -21.90 -7.90 -4.79
N ILE A 201 -20.58 -7.79 -4.95
CA ILE A 201 -19.90 -6.58 -4.48
C ILE A 201 -20.26 -5.53 -5.53
N ALA A 202 -21.17 -4.62 -5.19
CA ALA A 202 -21.49 -3.48 -6.03
C ALA A 202 -20.26 -2.56 -6.02
N VAL A 203 -19.62 -2.45 -7.17
CA VAL A 203 -18.51 -1.52 -7.40
C VAL A 203 -19.08 -0.10 -7.32
N PRO A 204 -18.54 0.82 -6.50
CA PRO A 204 -18.85 2.23 -6.68
C PRO A 204 -18.25 2.68 -8.01
N THR A 205 -19.10 2.80 -9.04
CA THR A 205 -18.75 3.49 -10.28
C THR A 205 -18.75 4.98 -10.00
N SER A 206 -17.58 5.52 -9.67
CA SER A 206 -17.29 6.95 -9.78
C SER A 206 -16.25 7.14 -10.89
N ALA A 207 -16.68 6.87 -12.13
CA ALA A 207 -16.07 7.49 -13.28
C ALA A 207 -16.63 8.92 -13.34
N SER A 208 -15.89 9.90 -12.82
CA SER A 208 -16.15 11.29 -13.16
C SER A 208 -15.30 11.63 -14.37
N ALA A 209 -15.99 11.87 -15.47
CA ALA A 209 -15.44 12.25 -16.75
C ALA A 209 -14.75 13.60 -16.64
N LEU A 210 -13.49 13.65 -17.10
CA LEU A 210 -12.88 14.88 -17.57
C LEU A 210 -13.61 15.29 -18.86
N SER A 211 -14.60 16.16 -18.74
CA SER A 211 -15.07 17.00 -19.85
C SER A 211 -14.56 18.40 -19.59
N GLY A 212 -13.59 18.81 -20.41
CA GLY A 212 -13.24 20.20 -20.56
C GLY A 212 -14.20 20.84 -21.56
N ASP A 213 -14.76 21.98 -21.17
CA ASP A 213 -15.05 23.07 -22.09
C ASP A 213 -14.66 24.36 -21.37
N GLY A 214 -13.69 25.05 -21.94
CA GLY A 214 -13.15 26.30 -21.40
C GLY A 214 -13.96 27.51 -21.87
N ALA A 215 -14.05 28.50 -20.99
CA ALA A 215 -14.19 29.91 -21.34
C ALA A 215 -13.31 30.74 -20.37
N PRO A 216 -12.75 31.88 -20.80
CA PRO A 216 -11.57 32.47 -20.18
C PRO A 216 -11.95 33.27 -18.93
N GLY A 217 -11.60 32.75 -17.76
CA GLY A 217 -11.54 33.50 -16.51
C GLY A 217 -10.24 34.31 -16.43
N SER A 218 -10.38 35.55 -16.00
CA SER A 218 -9.36 36.58 -15.79
C SER A 218 -8.07 36.10 -15.09
N ALA A 219 -6.95 36.63 -15.55
CA ALA A 219 -5.58 36.21 -15.21
C ALA A 219 -5.02 36.75 -13.88
N ASP A 220 -5.80 36.84 -12.80
CA ASP A 220 -5.32 37.43 -11.52
C ASP A 220 -5.57 36.61 -10.24
N ASP A 221 -6.06 35.37 -10.31
CA ASP A 221 -6.19 34.50 -9.11
C ASP A 221 -5.50 33.15 -9.31
N LEU A 222 -4.16 33.16 -9.29
CA LEU A 222 -3.41 31.92 -9.05
C LEU A 222 -3.45 31.63 -7.54
N PRO A 223 -4.09 30.53 -7.08
CA PRO A 223 -4.06 30.17 -5.67
C PRO A 223 -2.60 29.97 -5.27
N THR A 224 -2.15 30.78 -4.31
CA THR A 224 -0.81 30.68 -3.73
C THR A 224 -0.50 29.21 -3.40
N PRO A 225 0.61 28.63 -3.89
CA PRO A 225 0.93 27.24 -3.60
C PRO A 225 1.03 27.05 -2.10
N VAL A 226 0.21 26.14 -1.56
CA VAL A 226 0.27 25.76 -0.15
C VAL A 226 1.67 25.19 0.12
N PRO A 227 2.40 25.66 1.13
CA PRO A 227 3.73 25.15 1.46
C PRO A 227 3.64 23.64 1.71
N THR A 228 4.48 22.87 1.03
CA THR A 228 4.54 21.41 1.22
C THR A 228 5.25 21.07 2.53
N VAL A 229 4.74 20.09 3.28
CA VAL A 229 5.45 19.55 4.46
C VAL A 229 6.56 18.60 3.97
N PRO A 230 7.86 18.93 4.17
CA PRO A 230 8.94 18.04 3.82
C PRO A 230 9.03 16.87 4.82
N ILE A 231 9.16 15.65 4.31
CA ILE A 231 9.27 14.45 5.13
C ILE A 231 10.74 14.14 5.34
N ARG A 232 11.22 14.33 6.58
CA ARG A 232 12.67 14.27 6.85
C ARG A 232 13.11 12.88 7.31
N PRO A 233 14.33 12.44 6.94
CA PRO A 233 14.86 11.18 7.43
C PRO A 233 15.00 11.17 8.96
N GLY A 234 14.72 10.03 9.59
CA GLY A 234 14.77 9.87 11.05
C GLY A 234 16.14 10.10 11.71
N ARG A 235 17.23 10.29 10.97
CA ARG A 235 18.55 10.70 11.52
C ARG A 235 18.60 12.17 11.93
N GLU A 236 17.75 13.03 11.36
CA GLU A 236 17.64 14.44 11.75
C GLU A 236 16.84 14.65 13.05
N ALA A 237 16.24 13.57 13.58
CA ALA A 237 15.52 13.52 14.86
C ALA A 237 16.36 13.98 16.06
N LEU A 238 17.69 13.85 15.99
CA LEU A 238 18.60 14.26 17.06
C LEU A 238 18.67 15.80 17.23
N ARG A 239 18.09 16.55 16.29
CA ARG A 239 17.91 18.01 16.33
C ARG A 239 16.42 18.39 16.33
N GLY A 240 15.56 17.48 16.79
CA GLY A 240 14.11 17.64 16.87
C GLY A 240 13.67 18.76 17.81
N GLU A 241 12.66 19.54 17.43
CA GLU A 241 11.89 20.29 18.41
C GLU A 241 10.99 19.33 19.21
N PRO A 242 10.59 19.67 20.45
CA PRO A 242 9.79 18.78 21.30
C PRO A 242 8.46 18.34 20.66
N ASP A 243 7.91 19.18 19.80
CA ASP A 243 6.61 18.99 19.15
C ASP A 243 6.70 18.25 17.81
N ASP A 244 7.89 17.86 17.36
CA ASP A 244 8.04 17.14 16.09
C ASP A 244 7.39 15.75 16.15
N ILE A 245 6.75 15.35 15.04
CA ILE A 245 6.08 14.06 14.97
C ILE A 245 6.98 13.03 14.31
N TYR A 246 7.24 11.97 15.05
CA TYR A 246 8.00 10.81 14.59
C TYR A 246 7.04 9.74 14.11
N LEU A 247 7.26 9.25 12.90
CA LEU A 247 6.55 8.14 12.32
C LEU A 247 7.53 7.00 12.12
N TRP A 248 7.18 5.79 12.56
CA TRP A 248 8.00 4.61 12.39
C TRP A 248 7.14 3.37 12.27
N ARG A 249 7.73 2.27 11.81
CA ARG A 249 7.14 0.94 11.94
C ARG A 249 7.94 0.11 12.93
N ASP A 250 7.27 -0.72 13.71
CA ASP A 250 7.94 -1.66 14.62
C ASP A 250 8.47 -2.89 13.87
N ALA A 251 8.98 -3.87 14.62
CA ALA A 251 9.54 -5.10 14.06
C ALA A 251 8.49 -5.96 13.33
N GLU A 252 7.23 -5.79 13.70
CA GLU A 252 6.06 -6.44 13.14
C GLU A 252 5.54 -5.68 11.90
N GLY A 253 6.04 -4.47 11.64
CA GLY A 253 5.62 -3.62 10.53
C GLY A 253 4.37 -2.78 10.84
N CYS A 254 3.88 -2.81 12.08
CA CYS A 254 2.78 -1.96 12.52
C CYS A 254 3.26 -0.51 12.55
N ALA A 255 2.47 0.40 12.01
CA ALA A 255 2.80 1.82 12.01
C ALA A 255 2.50 2.48 13.35
N HIS A 256 3.42 3.34 13.77
CA HIS A 256 3.39 4.08 15.02
C HIS A 256 3.67 5.55 14.77
N ALA A 257 3.15 6.39 15.66
CA ALA A 257 3.44 7.81 15.71
C ALA A 257 3.78 8.23 17.14
N SER A 258 4.53 9.30 17.31
CA SER A 258 4.83 9.88 18.63
C SER A 258 3.62 10.60 19.26
N VAL A 259 2.50 10.67 18.56
CA VAL A 259 1.23 11.26 19.02
C VAL A 259 0.21 10.18 19.38
N PRO A 260 -0.71 10.45 20.31
CA PRO A 260 -1.82 9.56 20.59
C PRO A 260 -2.69 9.31 19.35
N HIS A 261 -3.12 8.06 19.13
CA HIS A 261 -4.05 7.71 18.06
C HIS A 261 -5.46 8.22 18.38
N VAL A 262 -5.94 9.14 17.56
CA VAL A 262 -7.34 9.56 17.52
C VAL A 262 -8.10 8.63 16.58
N VAL A 263 -8.84 7.68 17.16
CA VAL A 263 -9.62 6.68 16.41
C VAL A 263 -10.88 7.32 15.83
N ARG A 264 -11.05 7.27 14.50
CA ARG A 264 -12.27 7.72 13.82
C ARG A 264 -12.70 6.78 12.71
N HIS A 265 -11.76 6.30 11.92
CA HIS A 265 -12.00 5.49 10.71
C HIS A 265 -11.43 4.08 10.82
N SER A 266 -10.40 3.86 11.64
CA SER A 266 -9.70 2.57 11.73
C SER A 266 -9.53 2.11 13.17
N ALA A 267 -10.24 1.06 13.55
CA ALA A 267 -10.01 0.37 14.83
C ALA A 267 -8.70 -0.44 14.85
N THR A 268 -8.08 -0.70 13.69
CA THR A 268 -6.90 -1.56 13.57
C THR A 268 -5.57 -0.83 13.70
N GLY A 269 -5.56 0.51 13.75
CA GLY A 269 -4.38 1.32 14.07
C GLY A 269 -4.04 2.42 13.06
N LEU A 270 -2.92 3.08 13.33
CA LEU A 270 -2.32 4.14 12.50
C LEU A 270 -1.58 3.52 11.31
N GLU A 271 -1.59 4.21 10.15
CA GLU A 271 -0.88 3.78 8.94
C GLU A 271 -0.41 5.00 8.12
N PHE A 272 0.58 4.82 7.23
CA PHE A 272 1.09 5.88 6.36
C PHE A 272 1.73 5.33 5.08
N GLY A 273 1.97 6.20 4.09
CA GLY A 273 2.56 5.84 2.79
C GLY A 273 1.57 5.37 1.71
N TYR A 274 0.26 5.45 2.00
CA TYR A 274 -0.82 5.20 1.05
C TYR A 274 -2.11 5.92 1.49
N LEU A 275 -3.18 5.81 0.69
CA LEU A 275 -4.51 6.34 1.02
C LEU A 275 -5.38 5.27 1.68
N GLY A 276 -6.04 5.58 2.79
CA GLY A 276 -6.98 4.67 3.44
C GLY A 276 -7.50 5.19 4.78
N SER A 277 -8.16 4.33 5.55
CA SER A 277 -8.71 4.66 6.88
C SER A 277 -7.63 4.84 7.95
N GLY A 278 -6.62 3.96 8.01
CA GLY A 278 -5.50 4.12 8.94
C GLY A 278 -4.67 5.40 8.70
N PRO A 279 -4.35 5.76 7.45
CA PRO A 279 -3.76 7.07 7.13
C PRO A 279 -4.66 8.26 7.44
N ALA A 280 -5.99 8.10 7.38
CA ALA A 280 -6.93 9.15 7.77
C ALA A 280 -6.89 9.41 9.28
N ASP A 281 -6.84 8.35 10.09
CA ASP A 281 -6.71 8.48 11.54
C ASP A 281 -5.35 9.04 11.94
N LEU A 282 -4.28 8.68 11.24
CA LEU A 282 -2.98 9.32 11.46
C LEU A 282 -3.01 10.81 11.13
N ALA A 283 -3.58 11.19 9.99
CA ALA A 283 -3.72 12.60 9.62
C ALA A 283 -4.49 13.39 10.69
N LEU A 284 -5.57 12.81 11.21
CA LEU A 284 -6.37 13.43 12.28
C LEU A 284 -5.58 13.52 13.59
N SER A 285 -4.85 12.47 13.95
CA SER A 285 -4.03 12.40 15.17
C SER A 285 -2.93 13.46 15.17
N VAL A 286 -2.22 13.60 14.05
CA VAL A 286 -1.15 14.60 13.87
C VAL A 286 -1.70 16.02 13.96
N LEU A 287 -2.79 16.32 13.25
CA LEU A 287 -3.36 17.67 13.30
C LEU A 287 -3.95 17.97 14.68
N THR A 288 -4.60 17.01 15.34
CA THR A 288 -5.14 17.22 16.70
C THR A 288 -4.04 17.54 17.72
N ALA A 289 -2.83 17.03 17.53
CA ALA A 289 -1.70 17.32 18.41
C ALA A 289 -1.11 18.72 18.19
N LEU A 290 -1.29 19.32 16.99
CA LEU A 290 -0.57 20.54 16.58
C LEU A 290 -1.48 21.73 16.26
N VAL A 291 -2.79 21.54 16.10
CA VAL A 291 -3.75 22.60 15.86
C VAL A 291 -5.03 22.38 16.66
N ASP A 292 -5.91 23.38 16.68
CA ASP A 292 -7.22 23.24 17.31
C ASP A 292 -8.07 22.13 16.66
N ARG A 293 -8.97 21.55 17.46
CA ARG A 293 -9.77 20.37 17.10
C ARG A 293 -10.67 20.61 15.88
N GLU A 294 -11.23 21.82 15.75
CA GLU A 294 -12.13 22.16 14.67
C GLU A 294 -11.39 22.12 13.34
N ALA A 295 -10.25 22.79 13.27
CA ALA A 295 -9.40 22.75 12.09
C ALA A 295 -8.82 21.36 11.80
N ALA A 296 -8.44 20.59 12.82
CA ALA A 296 -8.00 19.22 12.62
C ALA A 296 -9.08 18.38 11.93
N SER A 297 -10.34 18.51 12.38
CA SER A 297 -11.48 17.81 11.77
C SER A 297 -11.80 18.29 10.36
N ALA A 298 -11.58 19.57 10.04
CA ALA A 298 -11.82 20.11 8.71
C ALA A 298 -10.72 19.73 7.69
N LEU A 299 -9.47 19.60 8.13
CA LEU A 299 -8.30 19.52 7.23
C LEU A 299 -7.72 18.11 7.06
N TYR A 300 -8.01 17.16 7.95
CA TYR A 300 -7.30 15.87 7.99
C TYR A 300 -7.39 15.05 6.70
N GLN A 301 -8.51 15.08 5.96
CA GLN A 301 -8.63 14.33 4.70
C GLN A 301 -7.69 14.87 3.62
N ARG A 302 -7.53 16.19 3.57
CA ARG A 302 -6.59 16.85 2.65
C ARG A 302 -5.15 16.59 3.08
N PHE A 303 -4.87 16.73 4.38
CA PHE A 303 -3.54 16.43 4.95
C PHE A 303 -3.13 14.97 4.70
N LYS A 304 -4.07 14.03 4.79
CA LYS A 304 -3.87 12.63 4.45
C LYS A 304 -3.34 12.47 3.02
N ALA A 305 -4.01 13.10 2.05
CA ALA A 305 -3.68 12.95 0.63
C ALA A 305 -2.36 13.64 0.26
N GLU A 306 -2.11 14.82 0.81
CA GLU A 306 -0.96 15.64 0.44
C GLU A 306 0.32 15.27 1.20
N VAL A 307 0.20 14.79 2.44
CA VAL A 307 1.34 14.55 3.34
C VAL A 307 1.43 13.08 3.76
N VAL A 308 0.42 12.55 4.48
CA VAL A 308 0.52 11.21 5.10
C VAL A 308 0.69 10.09 4.08
N ALA A 309 -0.01 10.17 2.94
CA ALA A 309 0.09 9.18 1.87
C ALA A 309 1.46 9.19 1.15
N ARG A 310 2.28 10.22 1.36
CA ARG A 310 3.60 10.38 0.74
C ARG A 310 4.74 10.06 1.70
N VAL A 311 4.45 9.78 2.97
CA VAL A 311 5.45 9.35 3.96
C VAL A 311 6.10 8.07 3.45
N PRO A 312 7.45 8.00 3.39
CA PRO A 312 8.16 6.78 3.07
C PRO A 312 7.72 5.62 3.97
N ASP A 313 7.82 4.40 3.46
CA ASP A 313 7.37 3.22 4.20
C ASP A 313 8.12 2.99 5.52
N ASP A 314 9.40 3.42 5.59
CA ASP A 314 10.22 3.39 6.80
C ASP A 314 9.90 4.53 7.79
N GLY A 315 8.96 5.41 7.44
CA GLY A 315 8.54 6.53 8.26
C GLY A 315 9.40 7.77 8.06
N GLY A 316 9.47 8.61 9.08
CA GLY A 316 10.17 9.89 8.99
C GLY A 316 9.78 10.86 10.09
N VAL A 317 10.24 12.09 9.94
CA VAL A 317 9.91 13.19 10.85
C VAL A 317 9.08 14.22 10.10
N LEU A 318 7.90 14.53 10.63
CA LEU A 318 7.12 15.70 10.26
C LEU A 318 7.43 16.80 11.26
N ARG A 319 8.00 17.92 10.80
CA ARG A 319 8.32 19.02 11.70
C ARG A 319 7.05 19.75 12.11
N ALA A 320 6.94 20.08 13.40
CA ALA A 320 5.77 20.77 13.93
C ALA A 320 5.51 22.09 13.19
N ALA A 321 6.57 22.88 12.99
CA ALA A 321 6.50 24.14 12.27
C ALA A 321 5.99 23.98 10.83
N ASP A 322 6.47 22.96 10.10
CA ASP A 322 6.06 22.69 8.72
C ASP A 322 4.58 22.29 8.66
N VAL A 323 4.11 21.46 9.60
CA VAL A 323 2.70 21.05 9.69
C VAL A 323 1.79 22.23 10.06
N ARG A 324 2.19 23.09 11.01
CA ARG A 324 1.41 24.29 11.38
C ARG A 324 1.32 25.27 10.20
N ALA A 325 2.43 25.52 9.51
CA ALA A 325 2.46 26.38 8.32
C ALA A 325 1.58 25.84 7.18
N TRP A 326 1.60 24.52 6.95
CA TRP A 326 0.70 23.86 6.00
C TRP A 326 -0.77 24.07 6.40
N ALA A 327 -1.11 23.88 7.68
CA ALA A 327 -2.49 24.00 8.16
C ALA A 327 -3.02 25.43 8.01
N GLU A 328 -2.22 26.44 8.34
CA GLU A 328 -2.58 27.86 8.17
C GLU A 328 -2.83 28.23 6.71
N ALA A 329 -1.97 27.75 5.81
CA ALA A 329 -2.17 27.97 4.38
C ALA A 329 -3.40 27.23 3.85
N ALA A 330 -3.64 25.98 4.29
CA ALA A 330 -4.81 25.21 3.89
C ALA A 330 -6.14 25.86 4.36
N ARG A 331 -6.17 26.47 5.55
CA ARG A 331 -7.33 27.25 6.04
C ARG A 331 -7.62 28.46 5.16
N ARG A 332 -6.59 29.22 4.79
CA ARG A 332 -6.75 30.40 3.91
C ARG A 332 -7.34 30.02 2.56
N SER A 333 -6.90 28.89 1.99
CA SER A 333 -7.48 28.38 0.73
C SER A 333 -8.94 27.94 0.86
N GLN A 334 -9.39 27.49 2.04
CA GLN A 334 -10.80 27.10 2.28
C GLN A 334 -11.72 28.30 2.56
N ALA A 335 -11.17 29.44 3.00
CA ALA A 335 -11.94 30.66 3.26
C ALA A 335 -12.16 31.53 2.00
N THR A 336 -11.49 31.21 0.89
CA THR A 336 -11.49 32.01 -0.34
C THR A 336 -12.22 31.31 -1.51
N GLY A 337 -12.75 30.10 -1.30
CA GLY A 337 -13.51 29.33 -2.29
C GLY A 337 -14.88 28.94 -1.75
#